data_AF-A0A519YUZ2-F1
#
_entry.id   AF-A0A519YUZ2-F1
#
_cell.length_a   1.000
_cell.length_b   1.000
_cell.length_c   1.000
_cell.angle_alpha   90.00
_cell.angle_beta   90.00
_cell.angle_gamma   90.00
#
_symmetry.space_group_name_H-M   'P 1'
#
loop_
_entity.id
_entity.type
_entity.pdbx_description
1 polymer ?
#
loop_
_entity_poly.entity_id
_entity_poly.type
_entity_poly.pdbx_seq_one_letter_code
_entity_poly.pdbx_strand_id
1 'polypeptide(L)' 'MFVLTESYSIANHFLAELRNQEIQKDAMRFRRNMERLGEIFAYEISKTLTYQTCDVET' A
#
# COMPACT_ATOMS: atom_id res chain seq x y z
N MET A 1 -1.26 -2.78 -16.17
CA MET A 1 -0.60 -2.05 -15.07
C MET A 1 -1.71 -1.56 -14.15
N PHE A 2 -1.77 -1.98 -12.89
CA PHE A 2 -2.80 -1.52 -11.96
C PHE A 2 -2.41 -0.15 -11.41
N VAL A 3 -3.29 0.84 -11.56
CA VAL A 3 -3.05 2.21 -11.10
C VAL A 3 -3.93 2.47 -9.87
N LEU A 4 -3.31 2.55 -8.69
CA LEU A 4 -4.04 2.69 -7.41
C LEU A 4 -4.97 3.90 -7.36
N THR A 5 -4.65 4.97 -8.07
CA THR A 5 -5.40 6.23 -8.07
C THR A 5 -6.60 6.22 -9.02
N GLU A 6 -6.74 5.23 -9.89
CA GLU A 6 -7.88 5.11 -10.81
C GLU A 6 -9.12 4.49 -10.16
N SER A 7 -8.97 3.93 -8.94
CA SER A 7 -10.05 3.28 -8.19
C SER A 7 -10.22 3.95 -6.82
N TYR A 8 -11.47 4.10 -6.36
CA TYR A 8 -11.74 4.55 -4.99
C TYR A 8 -11.25 3.48 -3.99
N SER A 9 -10.24 3.81 -3.20
CA SER A 9 -9.66 2.91 -2.21
C SER A 9 -9.08 3.66 -1.02
N ILE A 10 -8.75 2.92 0.04
CA ILE A 10 -8.07 3.47 1.23
C ILE A 10 -6.66 4.01 0.89
N ALA A 11 -6.03 3.53 -0.19
CA ALA A 11 -4.75 4.05 -0.67
C ALA A 11 -4.84 5.54 -1.00
N ASN A 12 -5.97 6.01 -1.56
CA ASN A 12 -6.17 7.42 -1.88
C ASN A 12 -6.18 8.29 -0.63
N HIS A 13 -6.69 7.78 0.50
CA HIS A 13 -6.69 8.49 1.76
C HIS A 13 -5.26 8.65 2.31
N PHE A 14 -4.48 7.57 2.35
CA PHE A 14 -3.08 7.62 2.80
C PHE A 14 -2.23 8.51 1.90
N LEU A 15 -2.44 8.45 0.58
CA LEU A 15 -1.76 9.31 -0.39
C LEU A 15 -2.12 10.80 -0.20
N ALA A 16 -3.39 11.10 0.07
CA ALA A 16 -3.83 12.47 0.35
C ALA A 16 -3.17 13.02 1.61
N GLU A 17 -3.06 12.22 2.67
CA GLU A 17 -2.39 12.62 3.91
C GLU A 17 -0.88 12.85 3.74
N LEU A 18 -0.20 12.01 2.96
CA LEU A 18 1.22 12.21 2.62
C LEU A 18 1.47 13.48 1.81
N ARG A 19 0.49 13.93 1.02
CA ARG A 19 0.58 15.15 0.19
C ARG A 19 0.14 16.40 0.93
N ASN A 20 -0.62 16.27 2.02
CA ASN A 20 -1.15 17.41 2.76
C ASN A 20 -0.03 18.07 3.59
N GLN A 21 0.25 19.36 3.31
CA GLN A 21 1.34 20.11 3.91
C GLN A 21 1.30 20.19 5.43
N GLU A 22 0.12 20.25 6.03
CA GLU A 22 -0.03 20.34 7.48
C GLU A 22 0.05 18.96 8.14
N ILE A 23 -0.56 17.94 7.54
CA ILE A 23 -0.59 16.57 8.09
C ILE A 23 0.76 15.89 7.98
N GLN A 24 1.49 16.07 6.88
CA GLN A 24 2.78 15.39 6.64
C GLN A 24 3.87 15.75 7.66
N LYS A 25 3.70 16.85 8.41
CA LYS A 25 4.62 17.27 9.48
C LYS A 25 4.60 16.31 10.67
N ASP A 26 3.52 15.54 10.84
CA ASP A 26 3.48 14.43 11.81
C ASP A 26 4.32 13.26 11.29
N ALA A 27 5.55 13.16 11.79
CA ALA A 27 6.51 12.16 11.34
C ALA A 27 6.07 10.70 11.59
N MET A 28 5.33 10.44 12.67
CA MET A 28 4.83 9.09 12.96
C MET A 28 3.73 8.71 11.95
N ARG A 29 2.80 9.63 11.69
CA ARG A 29 1.74 9.41 10.69
C ARG A 29 2.31 9.29 9.29
N PHE A 30 3.28 10.12 8.92
CA PHE A 30 3.95 10.06 7.62
C PHE A 30 4.59 8.68 7.39
N ARG A 31 5.39 8.19 8.35
CA ARG A 31 5.98 6.84 8.28
C ARG A 31 4.92 5.76 8.15
N ARG A 32 3.86 5.83 8.97
CA ARG A 32 2.78 4.85 8.95
C ARG A 32 2.03 4.81 7.62
N ASN A 33 1.81 5.96 7.01
CA ASN A 33 1.15 6.04 5.70
C ASN A 33 2.04 5.51 4.57
N MET A 34 3.36 5.73 4.65
CA MET A 34 4.30 5.10 3.71
C MET A 34 4.30 3.57 3.84
N GLU A 35 4.34 3.03 5.06
CA GLU A 35 4.26 1.58 5.31
C GLU A 35 2.97 0.99 4.71
N ARG A 36 1.82 1.59 5.02
CA ARG A 36 0.51 1.15 4.52
C ARG A 36 0.42 1.16 3.00
N LEU A 37 0.94 2.20 2.34
CA LEU A 37 1.01 2.23 0.88
C LEU A 37 1.96 1.14 0.35
N GLY A 38 3.10 0.92 1.01
CA GLY A 38 4.04 -0.15 0.67
C GLY A 38 3.39 -1.54 0.70
N GLU A 39 2.61 -1.84 1.74
CA GLU A 39 1.85 -3.09 1.86
C GLU A 39 0.84 -3.24 0.71
N ILE A 40 0.11 -2.18 0.37
CA ILE A 40 -0.85 -2.19 -0.74
C ILE A 40 -0.14 -2.44 -2.08
N PHE A 41 1.00 -1.77 -2.33
CA PHE A 41 1.80 -2.03 -3.53
C PHE A 41 2.31 -3.45 -3.58
N ALA A 42 2.84 -3.97 -2.46
CA ALA A 42 3.35 -5.34 -2.38
C ALA A 42 2.25 -6.37 -2.68
N TYR A 43 1.03 -6.15 -2.17
CA TYR A 43 -0.13 -7.00 -2.49
C TYR A 43 -0.50 -6.96 -3.97
N GLU A 44 -0.51 -5.79 -4.61
CA GLU A 44 -0.82 -5.70 -6.04
C GLU A 44 0.25 -6.34 -6.92
N ILE A 45 1.53 -6.20 -6.55
CA ILE A 45 2.64 -6.87 -7.24
C ILE A 45 2.53 -8.39 -7.07
N SER A 46 2.22 -8.85 -5.85
CA SER A 46 2.19 -10.28 -5.52
C SER A 46 1.23 -11.06 -6.41
N LYS A 47 0.09 -10.48 -6.80
CA LYS A 47 -0.89 -11.09 -7.74
C LYS A 47 -0.31 -11.50 -9.09
N THR A 48 0.82 -10.93 -9.50
CA THR A 48 1.47 -11.22 -10.79
C THR A 48 2.70 -12.11 -10.65
N LEU A 49 3.10 -12.46 -9.43
CA LEU A 49 4.23 -13.34 -9.18
C LEU A 49 3.88 -14.78 -9.54
N THR A 50 4.90 -15.57 -9.90
CA THR A 50 4.75 -17.00 -10.11
C THR A 50 4.72 -17.71 -8.77
N TYR A 51 3.66 -18.49 -8.54
CA TYR A 51 3.49 -19.29 -7.34
C TYR A 51 3.68 -20.76 -7.66
N GLN A 52 4.16 -21.51 -6.66
CA GLN A 52 4.27 -22.96 -6.70
C GLN A 52 3.49 -23.56 -5.55
N THR A 53 2.82 -24.68 -5.80
CA THR A 53 2.14 -25.46 -4.77
C THR A 53 3.17 -26.08 -3.83
N CYS A 54 2.92 -26.01 -2.54
CA CYS A 54 3.75 -26.61 -1.50
C CYS A 54 2.83 -27.27 -0.47
N ASP A 55 3.11 -28.52 -0.13
CA ASP A 55 2.38 -29.24 0.92
C ASP A 55 2.89 -28.79 2.30
N VAL A 56 1.96 -28.55 3.23
CA VAL A 56 2.25 -28.09 4.59
C VAL A 56 1.53 -29.01 5.59
N GLU A 57 2.28 -29.59 6.53
CA GLU A 57 1.68 -30.35 7.65
C GLU A 57 1.07 -29.39 8.67
N THR A 58 -0.12 -29.72 9.18
CA THR A 58 -0.90 -28.93 10.14
C THR A 58 -0.98 -29.64 11.49
#